data_AF-A0A957NZZ7-F1
#
_entry.id   AF-A0A957NZZ7-F1
#
_cell.length_a   1.000
_cell.length_b   1.000
_cell.length_c   1.000
_cell.angle_alpha   90.00
_cell.angle_beta   90.00
_cell.angle_gamma   90.00
#
_symmetry.space_group_name_H-M   'P 1'
#
loop_
_entity.id
_entity.type
_entity.pdbx_description
1 polymer ?
#
loop_
_entity_poly.entity_id
_entity_poly.type
_entity_poly.pdbx_seq_one_letter_code
_entity_poly.pdbx_strand_id
1 'polypeptide(L)'
;VRVAGKQAPAAQFLNCMLAQHNLPVVNRANELSSADDYLLIDPSLAVIEPAVSENVAAPDPRLGYAGYSAQQRFELLVWLMNPMEPAAPAFQQLYLAHLETCLFEPNDSDDVLLALRHLQTAASWRANESLQRAILLGYWLKQDGDGLTKWLAAGQMHARTLGVALGMAALLAQPLSPELLSSIWSCWRGPETVPPMPVVTQRLLSLTTTLGEEPLAHALAQLTDEERQPKPWRGLHRDLRIALPQPDLRTALAPLLDEMAAGVGNMDVL
;
A
#
# COMPACT_ATOMS: atom_id res chain seq x y z
N VAL A 1 -2.39 13.88 12.19
CA VAL A 1 -1.07 14.49 11.86
C VAL A 1 -0.30 14.74 13.14
N ARG A 2 1.02 14.53 13.15
CA ARG A 2 1.83 14.71 14.36
C ARG A 2 2.03 16.19 14.66
N VAL A 3 1.90 16.60 15.92
CA VAL A 3 2.01 18.00 16.35
C VAL A 3 3.21 18.19 17.28
N ALA A 4 4.06 19.18 16.97
CA ALA A 4 5.23 19.52 17.78
C ALA A 4 4.82 19.85 19.23
N GLY A 5 5.58 19.34 20.20
CA GLY A 5 5.30 19.52 21.64
C GLY A 5 4.18 18.63 22.20
N LYS A 6 3.41 17.92 21.36
CA LYS A 6 2.43 16.92 21.80
C LYS A 6 2.88 15.49 21.55
N GLN A 7 3.56 15.26 20.43
CA GLN A 7 4.00 13.95 19.99
C GLN A 7 5.50 13.97 19.68
N ALA A 8 6.17 12.85 19.94
CA ALA A 8 7.57 12.69 19.55
C ALA A 8 7.72 12.79 18.02
N PRO A 9 8.87 13.26 17.50
CA PRO A 9 9.21 13.15 16.09
C PRO A 9 9.01 11.74 15.53
N ALA A 10 8.51 11.61 14.30
CA ALA A 10 8.25 10.37 13.60
C ALA A 10 9.48 9.46 13.55
N ALA A 11 10.66 10.00 13.24
CA ALA A 11 11.91 9.23 13.22
C ALA A 11 12.27 8.65 14.60
N GLN A 12 12.13 9.44 15.68
CA GLN A 12 12.38 8.97 17.04
C GLN A 12 11.38 7.89 17.44
N PHE A 13 10.11 8.11 17.12
CA PHE A 13 9.03 7.16 17.38
C PHE A 13 9.27 5.82 16.65
N LEU A 14 9.56 5.87 15.34
CA LEU A 14 9.81 4.67 14.53
C LEU A 14 11.01 3.87 15.04
N ASN A 15 12.09 4.53 15.45
CA ASN A 15 13.24 3.85 16.05
C ASN A 15 12.86 3.11 17.34
N CYS A 16 12.07 3.77 18.20
CA CYS A 16 11.58 3.16 19.43
C CYS A 16 10.73 1.92 19.13
N MET A 17 9.80 2.04 18.19
CA MET A 17 8.91 0.94 17.81
C MET A 17 9.66 -0.23 17.18
N LEU A 18 10.56 0.04 16.23
CA LEU A 18 11.35 -0.99 15.55
C LEU A 18 12.34 -1.69 16.48
N ALA A 19 12.77 -1.04 17.57
CA ALA A 19 13.66 -1.64 18.56
C ALA A 19 12.91 -2.45 19.63
N GLN A 20 11.69 -2.05 19.99
CA GLN A 20 10.96 -2.62 21.12
C GLN A 20 9.94 -3.69 20.71
N HIS A 21 9.46 -3.65 19.47
CA HIS A 21 8.41 -4.55 18.99
C HIS A 21 8.96 -5.54 17.98
N ASN A 22 8.55 -6.80 18.13
CA ASN A 22 8.86 -7.87 17.18
C ASN A 22 8.01 -7.73 15.91
N LEU A 23 8.23 -6.64 15.19
CA LEU A 23 7.53 -6.33 13.95
C LEU A 23 8.04 -7.23 12.82
N PRO A 24 7.20 -7.61 11.84
CA PRO A 24 7.58 -8.50 10.74
C PRO A 24 8.41 -7.77 9.66
N VAL A 25 9.31 -6.87 10.05
CA VAL A 25 10.14 -6.05 9.16
C VAL A 25 11.57 -6.02 9.65
N VAL A 26 12.52 -5.84 8.74
CA VAL A 26 13.93 -5.66 9.04
C VAL A 26 14.21 -4.16 9.14
N ASN A 27 14.67 -3.69 10.30
CA ASN A 27 15.14 -2.33 10.46
C ASN A 27 16.44 -2.13 9.65
N ARG A 28 16.46 -1.11 8.79
CA ARG A 28 17.62 -0.71 7.99
C ARG A 28 18.10 0.70 8.29
N ALA A 29 17.52 1.36 9.29
CA ALA A 29 18.00 2.65 9.75
C ALA A 29 19.36 2.49 10.44
N ASN A 30 20.39 3.16 9.92
CA ASN A 30 21.53 3.52 10.75
C ASN A 30 21.07 4.69 11.64
N GLU A 31 21.39 4.66 12.93
CA GLU A 31 21.00 5.63 13.98
C GLU A 31 20.54 6.99 13.40
N LEU A 32 19.23 7.21 13.30
CA LEU A 32 18.69 8.43 12.70
C LEU A 32 18.95 9.62 13.62
N SER A 33 19.93 10.44 13.25
CA SER A 33 20.19 11.76 13.83
C SER A 33 19.48 12.82 13.00
N SER A 34 18.20 13.08 13.23
CA SER A 34 17.67 14.40 12.87
C SER A 34 16.58 14.85 13.85
N ALA A 35 16.86 15.96 14.53
CA ALA A 35 15.86 16.73 15.29
C ALA A 35 14.78 17.34 14.38
N ASP A 36 15.04 17.44 13.07
CA ASP A 36 14.14 18.05 12.07
C ASP A 36 13.19 17.01 11.46
N ASP A 37 12.07 16.78 12.15
CA ASP A 37 10.96 16.01 11.58
C ASP A 37 10.08 16.91 10.70
N TYR A 38 10.24 16.73 9.40
CA TYR A 38 9.52 17.41 8.34
C TYR A 38 7.99 17.17 8.33
N LEU A 39 7.50 16.14 9.05
CA LEU A 39 6.07 15.85 9.20
C LEU A 39 5.42 16.54 10.39
N LEU A 40 6.20 17.14 11.31
CA LEU A 40 5.64 17.81 12.47
C LEU A 40 4.93 19.10 12.05
N ILE A 41 3.66 19.19 12.43
CA ILE A 41 2.95 20.46 12.43
C ILE A 41 3.42 21.24 13.65
N ASP A 42 4.16 22.31 13.39
CA ASP A 42 4.61 23.24 14.42
C ASP A 42 3.61 24.40 14.55
N PRO A 43 2.84 24.47 15.67
CA PRO A 43 1.84 25.50 15.89
C PRO A 43 2.43 26.90 16.12
N SER A 44 3.75 27.02 16.32
CA SER A 44 4.42 28.32 16.49
C SER A 44 4.66 29.05 15.16
N LEU A 45 4.59 28.34 14.03
CA LEU A 45 4.83 28.92 12.72
C LEU A 45 3.61 29.71 12.23
N ALA A 46 3.82 30.87 11.60
CA ALA A 46 2.74 31.78 11.17
C ALA A 46 1.82 31.18 10.09
N VAL A 47 0.51 31.14 10.31
CA VAL A 47 -0.50 30.66 9.35
C VAL A 47 -1.35 31.84 8.91
N ILE A 48 -1.51 32.05 7.60
CA ILE A 48 -2.22 33.19 7.03
C ILE A 48 -3.25 32.69 6.02
N GLU A 49 -4.52 33.04 6.24
CA GLU A 49 -5.58 32.81 5.27
C GLU A 49 -5.30 33.64 3.99
N PRO A 50 -5.24 33.01 2.80
CA PRO A 50 -5.02 33.75 1.56
C PRO A 50 -6.21 34.66 1.24
N ALA A 51 -5.94 35.81 0.61
CA ALA A 51 -7.03 36.66 0.14
C ALA A 51 -7.83 35.94 -0.96
N VAL A 52 -9.14 36.22 -1.08
CA VAL A 52 -10.10 35.52 -1.98
C VAL A 52 -9.65 35.45 -3.45
N SER A 53 -8.73 36.31 -3.89
CA SER A 53 -8.20 36.38 -5.25
C SER A 53 -6.74 35.93 -5.40
N GLU A 54 -6.08 35.50 -4.33
CA GLU A 54 -4.69 35.03 -4.40
C GLU A 54 -4.63 33.57 -4.84
N ASN A 55 -3.87 33.32 -5.91
CA ASN A 55 -3.52 31.96 -6.31
C ASN A 55 -2.27 31.54 -5.55
N VAL A 56 -2.42 30.66 -4.56
CA VAL A 56 -1.30 30.13 -3.80
C VAL A 56 -0.57 29.10 -4.66
N ALA A 57 0.73 29.31 -4.86
CA ALA A 57 1.55 28.37 -5.62
C ALA A 57 1.58 27.00 -4.93
N ALA A 58 1.51 25.92 -5.73
CA ALA A 58 1.63 24.56 -5.23
C ALA A 58 2.98 24.38 -4.48
N PRO A 59 2.98 23.76 -3.29
CA PRO A 59 4.21 23.54 -2.53
C PRO A 59 5.15 22.56 -3.25
N ASP A 60 6.46 22.76 -3.06
CA ASP A 60 7.47 21.79 -3.50
C ASP A 60 7.32 20.50 -2.65
N PRO A 61 7.13 19.32 -3.28
CA PRO A 61 6.95 18.06 -2.56
C PRO A 61 8.16 17.63 -1.70
N ARG A 62 9.33 18.25 -1.88
CA ARG A 62 10.53 18.00 -1.06
C ARG A 62 10.52 18.74 0.28
N LEU A 63 9.61 19.70 0.46
CA LEU A 63 9.51 20.48 1.69
C LEU A 63 8.60 19.78 2.70
N GLY A 64 8.96 19.91 3.98
CA GLY A 64 8.07 19.59 5.09
C GLY A 64 7.15 20.74 5.44
N TYR A 65 6.28 20.54 6.43
CA TYR A 65 5.38 21.57 6.95
C TYR A 65 6.11 22.88 7.24
N ALA A 66 7.27 22.82 7.90
CA ALA A 66 8.07 23.99 8.24
C ALA A 66 8.62 24.77 7.03
N GLY A 67 8.78 24.11 5.87
CA GLY A 67 9.25 24.74 4.64
C GLY A 67 8.14 25.41 3.83
N TYR A 68 6.87 25.17 4.16
CA TYR A 68 5.74 25.77 3.46
C TYR A 68 5.53 27.24 3.87
N SER A 69 5.08 28.05 2.92
CA SER A 69 4.68 29.43 3.18
C SER A 69 3.50 29.49 4.17
N ALA A 70 3.26 30.64 4.79
CA ALA A 70 2.15 30.81 5.74
C ALA A 70 0.78 30.48 5.12
N GLN A 71 0.60 30.79 3.84
CA GLN A 71 -0.62 30.49 3.07
C GLN A 71 -0.74 29.01 2.72
N GLN A 72 0.34 28.38 2.27
CA GLN A 72 0.38 26.94 2.01
C GLN A 72 0.08 26.13 3.28
N ARG A 73 0.57 26.59 4.45
CA ARG A 73 0.25 25.98 5.73
C ARG A 73 -1.22 26.13 6.10
N PHE A 74 -1.85 27.26 5.79
CA PHE A 74 -3.29 27.42 5.96
C PHE A 74 -4.06 26.44 5.08
N GLU A 75 -3.75 26.38 3.78
CA GLU A 75 -4.41 25.46 2.84
C GLU A 75 -4.28 24.00 3.26
N LEU A 76 -3.08 23.59 3.70
CA LEU A 76 -2.88 22.24 4.22
C LEU A 76 -3.77 21.97 5.45
N LEU A 77 -3.80 22.88 6.42
CA LEU A 77 -4.59 22.70 7.63
C LEU A 77 -6.10 22.63 7.35
N VAL A 78 -6.59 23.45 6.41
CA VAL A 78 -7.98 23.36 5.94
C VAL A 78 -8.24 22.04 5.22
N TRP A 79 -7.36 21.62 4.32
CA TRP A 79 -7.51 20.37 3.59
C TRP A 79 -7.47 19.14 4.51
N LEU A 80 -6.66 19.17 5.58
CA LEU A 80 -6.60 18.08 6.57
C LEU A 80 -7.94 17.81 7.28
N MET A 81 -8.88 18.75 7.24
CA MET A 81 -10.25 18.55 7.75
C MET A 81 -11.08 17.64 6.83
N ASN A 82 -10.75 17.57 5.54
CA ASN A 82 -11.39 16.67 4.57
C ASN A 82 -10.35 16.16 3.54
N PRO A 83 -9.52 15.16 3.91
CA PRO A 83 -8.43 14.68 3.08
C PRO A 83 -8.90 13.89 1.85
N MET A 84 -10.22 13.70 1.68
CA MET A 84 -10.82 13.07 0.50
C MET A 84 -10.82 14.01 -0.72
N GLU A 85 -10.75 15.33 -0.50
CA GLU A 85 -10.74 16.31 -1.57
C GLU A 85 -9.42 16.30 -2.36
N PRO A 86 -9.44 16.71 -3.64
CA PRO A 86 -8.22 16.94 -4.40
C PRO A 86 -7.31 17.97 -3.71
N ALA A 87 -6.01 17.72 -3.72
CA ALA A 87 -5.01 18.62 -3.15
C ALA A 87 -3.71 18.58 -3.95
N ALA A 88 -2.82 19.52 -3.65
CA ALA A 88 -1.46 19.50 -4.16
C ALA A 88 -0.77 18.17 -3.78
N PRO A 89 0.02 17.55 -4.69
CA PRO A 89 0.71 16.29 -4.40
C PRO A 89 1.58 16.31 -3.13
N ALA A 90 2.17 17.47 -2.81
CA ALA A 90 2.96 17.65 -1.60
C ALA A 90 2.15 17.45 -0.30
N PHE A 91 0.88 17.88 -0.27
CA PHE A 91 -0.01 17.67 0.87
C PHE A 91 -0.39 16.19 1.02
N GLN A 92 -0.70 15.53 -0.11
CA GLN A 92 -0.99 14.10 -0.12
C GLN A 92 0.20 13.26 0.36
N GLN A 93 1.42 13.61 -0.10
CA GLN A 93 2.65 12.94 0.33
C GLN A 93 2.92 13.10 1.82
N LEU A 94 2.80 14.32 2.36
CA LEU A 94 2.99 14.59 3.78
C LEU A 94 1.96 13.83 4.64
N TYR A 95 0.70 13.81 4.21
CA TYR A 95 -0.36 13.10 4.93
C TYR A 95 -0.19 11.58 4.89
N LEU A 96 0.15 11.00 3.73
CA LEU A 96 0.43 9.57 3.64
C LEU A 96 1.68 9.18 4.44
N ALA A 97 2.76 9.97 4.39
CA ALA A 97 3.95 9.71 5.20
C ALA A 97 3.64 9.74 6.71
N HIS A 98 2.72 10.62 7.13
CA HIS A 98 2.20 10.62 8.48
C HIS A 98 1.42 9.33 8.80
N LEU A 99 0.47 8.92 7.95
CA LEU A 99 -0.30 7.68 8.17
C LEU A 99 0.59 6.44 8.16
N GLU A 100 1.59 6.38 7.28
CA GLU A 100 2.59 5.30 7.27
C GLU A 100 3.32 5.17 8.60
N THR A 101 3.63 6.31 9.25
CA THR A 101 4.25 6.30 10.58
C THR A 101 3.28 5.74 11.62
N CYS A 102 2.02 6.17 11.58
CA CYS A 102 1.00 5.73 12.53
C CYS A 102 0.61 4.26 12.36
N LEU A 103 0.91 3.61 11.23
CA LEU A 103 0.76 2.14 11.11
C LEU A 103 1.63 1.38 12.11
N PHE A 104 2.72 1.98 12.58
CA PHE A 104 3.58 1.41 13.61
C PHE A 104 3.07 1.71 15.02
N GLU A 105 2.03 2.51 15.20
CA GLU A 105 1.43 2.79 16.52
C GLU A 105 0.50 1.63 16.92
N PRO A 106 0.81 0.85 17.98
CA PRO A 106 0.06 -0.37 18.29
C PRO A 106 -1.42 -0.13 18.57
N ASN A 107 -1.74 1.03 19.13
CA ASN A 107 -3.11 1.39 19.51
C ASN A 107 -3.92 1.96 18.34
N ASP A 108 -3.25 2.47 17.30
CA ASP A 108 -3.90 3.25 16.24
C ASP A 108 -3.86 2.52 14.87
N SER A 109 -3.08 1.44 14.74
CA SER A 109 -2.83 0.77 13.46
C SER A 109 -4.12 0.35 12.72
N ASP A 110 -5.16 -0.05 13.46
CA ASP A 110 -6.47 -0.45 12.92
C ASP A 110 -7.21 0.74 12.30
N ASP A 111 -7.29 1.84 13.06
CA ASP A 111 -7.95 3.07 12.64
C ASP A 111 -7.21 3.70 11.46
N VAL A 112 -5.88 3.63 11.45
CA VAL A 112 -5.04 4.10 10.35
C VAL A 112 -5.26 3.27 9.09
N LEU A 113 -5.28 1.94 9.19
CA LEU A 113 -5.55 1.08 8.04
C LEU A 113 -6.96 1.31 7.49
N LEU A 114 -7.95 1.50 8.37
CA LEU A 114 -9.30 1.88 7.98
C LEU A 114 -9.33 3.22 7.25
N ALA A 115 -8.63 4.24 7.77
CA ALA A 115 -8.51 5.55 7.14
C ALA A 115 -7.86 5.46 5.76
N LEU A 116 -6.76 4.72 5.60
CA LEU A 116 -6.11 4.49 4.31
C LEU A 116 -7.05 3.83 3.29
N ARG A 117 -7.81 2.81 3.72
CA ARG A 117 -8.83 2.17 2.87
C ARG A 117 -9.96 3.13 2.50
N HIS A 118 -10.36 4.01 3.42
CA HIS A 118 -11.34 5.04 3.15
C HIS A 118 -10.84 6.02 2.08
N LEU A 119 -9.60 6.49 2.19
CA LEU A 119 -8.97 7.36 1.17
C LEU A 119 -9.03 6.73 -0.23
N GLN A 120 -8.76 5.43 -0.35
CA GLN A 120 -8.74 4.73 -1.65
C GLN A 120 -10.09 4.77 -2.39
N THR A 121 -11.20 5.01 -1.67
CA THR A 121 -12.52 5.16 -2.29
C THR A 121 -12.66 6.49 -3.06
N ALA A 122 -11.93 7.54 -2.67
CA ALA A 122 -11.96 8.84 -3.32
C ALA A 122 -11.21 8.84 -4.66
N ALA A 123 -11.75 9.61 -5.62
CA ALA A 123 -11.17 9.74 -6.95
C ALA A 123 -9.76 10.36 -6.94
N SER A 124 -9.51 11.28 -6.00
CA SER A 124 -8.22 11.96 -5.78
C SER A 124 -7.09 11.01 -5.34
N TRP A 125 -7.44 9.81 -4.88
CA TRP A 125 -6.52 8.83 -4.30
C TRP A 125 -6.45 7.51 -5.05
N ARG A 126 -7.46 7.18 -5.85
CA ARG A 126 -7.62 5.85 -6.48
C ARG A 126 -6.40 5.39 -7.29
N ALA A 127 -5.74 6.33 -7.98
CA ALA A 127 -4.56 6.06 -8.80
C ALA A 127 -3.22 6.23 -8.04
N ASN A 128 -3.25 6.53 -6.74
CA ASN A 128 -2.05 6.80 -5.95
C ASN A 128 -1.38 5.48 -5.54
N GLU A 129 -0.30 5.10 -6.23
CA GLU A 129 0.48 3.89 -5.91
C GLU A 129 1.04 3.89 -4.48
N SER A 130 1.38 5.06 -3.94
CA SER A 130 1.95 5.17 -2.60
C SER A 130 0.91 4.86 -1.52
N LEU A 131 -0.35 5.24 -1.74
CA LEU A 131 -1.45 4.81 -0.88
C LEU A 131 -1.62 3.29 -0.89
N GLN A 132 -1.58 2.67 -2.07
CA GLN A 132 -1.69 1.20 -2.17
C GLN A 132 -0.54 0.49 -1.46
N ARG A 133 0.69 1.03 -1.53
CA ARG A 133 1.82 0.53 -0.74
C ARG A 133 1.54 0.70 0.76
N ALA A 134 1.11 1.88 1.22
CA ALA A 134 0.80 2.08 2.63
C ALA A 134 -0.25 1.09 3.16
N ILE A 135 -1.31 0.81 2.39
CA ILE A 135 -2.31 -0.21 2.75
C ILE A 135 -1.68 -1.62 2.83
N LEU A 136 -0.87 -1.99 1.83
CA LEU A 136 -0.17 -3.28 1.82
C LEU A 136 0.80 -3.44 3.01
N LEU A 137 1.51 -2.37 3.36
CA LEU A 137 2.34 -2.31 4.56
C LEU A 137 1.51 -2.52 5.83
N GLY A 138 0.33 -1.89 5.93
CA GLY A 138 -0.56 -2.06 7.08
C GLY A 138 -1.03 -3.50 7.27
N TYR A 139 -1.46 -4.17 6.20
CA TYR A 139 -1.81 -5.60 6.26
C TYR A 139 -0.62 -6.47 6.68
N TRP A 140 0.57 -6.17 6.14
CA TRP A 140 1.78 -6.90 6.51
C TRP A 140 2.18 -6.73 7.96
N LEU A 141 2.20 -5.49 8.48
CA LEU A 141 2.56 -5.23 9.87
C LEU A 141 1.60 -5.94 10.84
N LYS A 142 0.32 -6.03 10.48
CA LYS A 142 -0.70 -6.75 11.23
C LYS A 142 -0.68 -8.27 11.04
N GLN A 143 0.08 -8.78 10.06
CA GLN A 143 0.03 -10.16 9.61
C GLN A 143 -1.40 -10.61 9.24
N ASP A 144 -2.19 -9.69 8.69
CA ASP A 144 -3.61 -9.91 8.36
C ASP A 144 -3.76 -10.35 6.89
N GLY A 145 -3.61 -11.66 6.66
CA GLY A 145 -3.72 -12.26 5.34
C GLY A 145 -5.15 -12.28 4.78
N ASP A 146 -6.16 -12.52 5.62
CA ASP A 146 -7.57 -12.55 5.21
C ASP A 146 -8.03 -11.15 4.78
N GLY A 147 -7.66 -10.12 5.55
CA GLY A 147 -7.91 -8.74 5.18
C GLY A 147 -7.20 -8.34 3.88
N LEU A 148 -5.96 -8.78 3.69
CA LEU A 148 -5.18 -8.55 2.47
C LEU A 148 -5.88 -9.13 1.24
N THR A 149 -6.26 -10.42 1.27
CA THR A 149 -6.91 -11.06 0.12
C THR A 149 -8.28 -10.46 -0.20
N LYS A 150 -9.08 -10.12 0.81
CA LYS A 150 -10.36 -9.39 0.63
C LYS A 150 -10.16 -8.04 -0.03
N TRP A 151 -9.13 -7.31 0.38
CA TRP A 151 -8.79 -6.03 -0.23
C TRP A 151 -8.30 -6.18 -1.67
N LEU A 152 -7.46 -7.17 -1.96
CA LEU A 152 -7.00 -7.46 -3.31
C LEU A 152 -8.17 -7.85 -4.23
N ALA A 153 -9.08 -8.70 -3.75
CA ALA A 153 -10.28 -9.10 -4.50
C ALA A 153 -11.21 -7.92 -4.86
N ALA A 154 -11.15 -6.81 -4.12
CA ALA A 154 -11.89 -5.59 -4.44
C ALA A 154 -11.38 -4.85 -5.70
N GLY A 155 -10.23 -5.25 -6.28
CA GLY A 155 -9.81 -4.83 -7.61
C GLY A 155 -9.27 -3.40 -7.73
N GLN A 156 -8.77 -2.82 -6.64
CA GLN A 156 -8.30 -1.43 -6.61
C GLN A 156 -6.77 -1.29 -6.68
N MET A 157 -6.06 -2.35 -7.08
CA MET A 157 -4.60 -2.39 -7.12
C MET A 157 -4.02 -2.19 -8.53
N HIS A 158 -2.88 -1.52 -8.60
CA HIS A 158 -2.14 -1.36 -9.84
C HIS A 158 -1.41 -2.65 -10.26
N ALA A 159 -1.35 -2.94 -11.57
CA ALA A 159 -0.78 -4.18 -12.09
C ALA A 159 0.70 -4.41 -11.72
N ARG A 160 1.46 -3.33 -11.50
CA ARG A 160 2.87 -3.40 -11.09
C ARG A 160 3.06 -3.87 -9.65
N THR A 161 2.09 -3.61 -8.76
CA THR A 161 2.19 -3.96 -7.33
C THR A 161 1.44 -5.24 -6.99
N LEU A 162 0.52 -5.68 -7.85
CA LEU A 162 -0.30 -6.87 -7.63
C LEU A 162 0.54 -8.14 -7.41
N GLY A 163 1.58 -8.37 -8.21
CA GLY A 163 2.42 -9.55 -8.07
C GLY A 163 3.12 -9.64 -6.70
N VAL A 164 3.60 -8.49 -6.18
CA VAL A 164 4.18 -8.40 -4.82
C VAL A 164 3.12 -8.64 -3.75
N ALA A 165 1.93 -8.06 -3.91
CA ALA A 165 0.85 -8.24 -2.92
C ALA A 165 0.36 -9.69 -2.85
N LEU A 166 0.29 -10.39 -4.00
CA LEU A 166 0.01 -11.83 -4.04
C LEU A 166 1.10 -12.63 -3.35
N GLY A 167 2.37 -12.27 -3.54
CA GLY A 167 3.49 -12.90 -2.84
C GLY A 167 3.43 -12.73 -1.33
N MET A 168 3.02 -11.55 -0.87
CA MET A 168 2.80 -11.30 0.56
C MET A 168 1.60 -12.09 1.09
N ALA A 169 0.51 -12.21 0.31
CA ALA A 169 -0.62 -13.07 0.67
C ALA A 169 -0.20 -14.55 0.77
N ALA A 170 0.64 -15.04 -0.16
CA ALA A 170 1.19 -16.39 -0.13
C ALA A 170 2.06 -16.64 1.12
N LEU A 171 2.92 -15.68 1.48
CA LEU A 171 3.72 -15.73 2.70
C LEU A 171 2.86 -15.75 3.99
N LEU A 172 1.68 -15.14 3.94
CA LEU A 172 0.67 -15.20 5.01
C LEU A 172 -0.24 -16.45 4.90
N ALA A 173 0.18 -17.44 4.11
CA ALA A 173 -0.51 -18.72 3.88
C ALA A 173 -1.96 -18.57 3.39
N GLN A 174 -2.24 -17.52 2.61
CA GLN A 174 -3.58 -17.29 2.08
C GLN A 174 -3.79 -18.01 0.75
N PRO A 175 -4.94 -18.66 0.55
CA PRO A 175 -5.26 -19.32 -0.71
C PRO A 175 -5.69 -18.32 -1.78
N LEU A 176 -5.50 -18.69 -3.05
CA LEU A 176 -6.14 -18.03 -4.18
C LEU A 176 -7.65 -18.27 -4.12
N SER A 177 -8.45 -17.23 -3.91
CA SER A 177 -9.91 -17.31 -4.00
C SER A 177 -10.41 -17.04 -5.43
N PRO A 178 -11.64 -17.46 -5.80
CA PRO A 178 -12.24 -17.13 -7.09
C PRO A 178 -12.37 -15.62 -7.33
N GLU A 179 -12.71 -14.85 -6.31
CA GLU A 179 -12.85 -13.39 -6.36
C GLU A 179 -11.48 -12.73 -6.60
N LEU A 180 -10.46 -13.21 -5.88
CA LEU A 180 -9.09 -12.76 -6.08
C LEU A 180 -8.60 -13.10 -7.49
N LEU A 181 -8.84 -14.32 -7.97
CA LEU A 181 -8.50 -14.73 -9.34
C LEU A 181 -9.18 -13.84 -10.40
N SER A 182 -10.46 -13.52 -10.21
CA SER A 182 -11.20 -12.61 -11.08
C SER A 182 -10.57 -11.21 -11.11
N SER A 183 -10.16 -10.71 -9.93
CA SER A 183 -9.46 -9.43 -9.83
C SER A 183 -8.10 -9.46 -10.53
N ILE A 184 -7.34 -10.55 -10.40
CA ILE A 184 -6.05 -10.72 -11.06
C ILE A 184 -6.21 -10.69 -12.59
N TRP A 185 -7.16 -11.44 -13.14
CA TRP A 185 -7.43 -11.41 -14.59
C TRP A 185 -7.85 -10.02 -15.05
N SER A 186 -8.76 -9.36 -14.34
CA SER A 186 -9.15 -7.99 -14.65
C SER A 186 -7.94 -7.04 -14.69
N CYS A 187 -7.03 -7.17 -13.72
CA CYS A 187 -5.86 -6.30 -13.59
C CYS A 187 -4.78 -6.58 -14.64
N TRP A 188 -4.51 -7.85 -14.95
CA TRP A 188 -3.42 -8.24 -15.87
C TRP A 188 -3.82 -8.33 -17.34
N ARG A 189 -5.11 -8.57 -17.64
CA ARG A 189 -5.62 -8.75 -19.00
C ARG A 189 -6.74 -7.80 -19.40
N GLY A 190 -7.32 -7.10 -18.45
CA GLY A 190 -8.46 -6.20 -18.68
C GLY A 190 -9.80 -6.84 -18.30
N PRO A 191 -10.79 -6.01 -17.93
CA PRO A 191 -12.05 -6.46 -17.34
C PRO A 191 -12.91 -7.30 -18.30
N GLU A 192 -12.77 -7.10 -19.61
CA GLU A 192 -13.52 -7.82 -20.66
C GLU A 192 -13.14 -9.30 -20.77
N THR A 193 -11.98 -9.67 -20.22
CA THR A 193 -11.43 -11.03 -20.32
C THR A 193 -11.80 -11.93 -19.14
N VAL A 194 -12.54 -11.40 -18.16
CA VAL A 194 -12.88 -12.12 -16.93
C VAL A 194 -14.06 -13.06 -17.17
N PRO A 195 -13.90 -14.38 -16.99
CA PRO A 195 -15.00 -15.33 -17.13
C PRO A 195 -16.07 -15.15 -16.04
N PRO A 196 -17.30 -15.67 -16.24
CA PRO A 196 -18.31 -15.73 -15.18
C PRO A 196 -17.82 -16.50 -13.95
N MET A 197 -18.22 -16.08 -12.75
CA MET A 197 -17.72 -16.64 -11.48
C MET A 197 -17.78 -18.17 -11.36
N PRO A 198 -18.84 -18.87 -11.81
CA PRO A 198 -18.86 -20.34 -11.77
C PRO A 198 -17.72 -20.99 -12.58
N VAL A 199 -17.36 -20.38 -13.72
CA VAL A 199 -16.24 -20.83 -14.57
C VAL A 199 -14.92 -20.55 -13.88
N VAL A 200 -14.78 -19.40 -13.22
CA VAL A 200 -13.58 -19.06 -12.43
C VAL A 200 -13.35 -20.10 -11.33
N THR A 201 -14.39 -20.42 -10.55
CA THR A 201 -14.33 -21.42 -9.48
C THR A 201 -13.94 -22.80 -10.00
N GLN A 202 -14.59 -23.27 -11.08
CA GLN A 202 -14.26 -24.56 -11.67
C GLN A 202 -12.81 -24.62 -12.15
N ARG A 203 -12.32 -23.55 -12.80
CA ARG A 203 -10.94 -23.49 -13.29
C ARG A 203 -9.93 -23.48 -12.16
N LEU A 204 -10.20 -22.72 -11.11
CA LEU A 204 -9.35 -22.69 -9.93
C LEU A 204 -9.25 -24.08 -9.28
N LEU A 205 -10.38 -24.77 -9.10
CA LEU A 205 -10.39 -26.15 -8.58
C LEU A 205 -9.57 -27.10 -9.47
N SER A 206 -9.70 -26.97 -10.79
CA SER A 206 -8.95 -27.76 -11.76
C SER A 206 -7.44 -27.48 -11.69
N LEU A 207 -7.05 -26.21 -11.54
CA LEU A 207 -5.65 -25.81 -11.36
C LEU A 207 -5.08 -26.40 -10.08
N THR A 208 -5.75 -26.21 -8.93
CA THR A 208 -5.32 -26.77 -7.65
C THR A 208 -5.16 -28.29 -7.72
N THR A 209 -6.09 -28.98 -8.40
CA THR A 209 -6.01 -30.43 -8.61
C THR A 209 -4.80 -30.82 -9.47
N THR A 210 -4.50 -30.04 -10.51
CA THR A 210 -3.40 -30.31 -11.45
C THR A 210 -2.04 -30.06 -10.80
N LEU A 211 -1.91 -28.99 -10.01
CA LEU A 211 -0.69 -28.66 -9.28
C LEU A 211 -0.45 -29.61 -8.09
N GLY A 212 -1.52 -30.19 -7.53
CA GLY A 212 -1.45 -31.01 -6.31
C GLY A 212 -1.25 -30.17 -5.04
N GLU A 213 -1.26 -28.84 -5.14
CA GLU A 213 -1.10 -27.90 -4.05
C GLU A 213 -1.82 -26.57 -4.34
N GLU A 214 -1.82 -25.66 -3.36
CA GLU A 214 -2.45 -24.35 -3.50
C GLU A 214 -1.67 -23.45 -4.50
N PRO A 215 -2.32 -22.80 -5.47
CA PRO A 215 -1.64 -22.04 -6.53
C PRO A 215 -0.67 -20.93 -6.08
N LEU A 216 -1.00 -20.15 -5.05
CA LEU A 216 -0.08 -19.12 -4.55
C LEU A 216 1.15 -19.75 -3.87
N ALA A 217 0.95 -20.82 -3.10
CA ALA A 217 2.04 -21.59 -2.50
C ALA A 217 2.95 -22.22 -3.57
N HIS A 218 2.36 -22.80 -4.61
CA HIS A 218 3.10 -23.33 -5.77
C HIS A 218 3.96 -22.24 -6.42
N ALA A 219 3.36 -21.09 -6.75
CA ALA A 219 4.07 -19.99 -7.39
C ALA A 219 5.19 -19.42 -6.49
N LEU A 220 4.95 -19.32 -5.19
CA LEU A 220 5.96 -18.91 -4.23
C LEU A 220 7.13 -19.91 -4.19
N ALA A 221 6.84 -21.22 -4.27
CA ALA A 221 7.85 -22.28 -4.29
C ALA A 221 8.75 -22.26 -5.55
N GLN A 222 8.27 -21.69 -6.67
CA GLN A 222 9.06 -21.52 -7.90
C GLN A 222 10.07 -20.37 -7.83
N LEU A 223 9.93 -19.45 -6.87
CA LEU A 223 10.87 -18.33 -6.73
C LEU A 223 12.21 -18.77 -6.15
N THR A 224 13.29 -18.12 -6.57
CA THR A 224 14.63 -18.29 -6.00
C THR A 224 14.71 -17.77 -4.56
N ASP A 225 15.70 -18.23 -3.80
CA ASP A 225 15.93 -17.74 -2.44
C ASP A 225 16.16 -16.22 -2.40
N GLU A 226 16.85 -15.66 -3.40
CA GLU A 226 17.10 -14.22 -3.52
C GLU A 226 15.81 -13.41 -3.70
N GLU A 227 14.85 -13.94 -4.46
CA GLU A 227 13.57 -13.28 -4.68
C GLU A 227 12.69 -13.24 -3.43
N ARG A 228 12.90 -14.18 -2.50
CA ARG A 228 12.21 -14.26 -1.20
C ARG A 228 12.86 -13.43 -0.11
N GLN A 229 14.11 -12.99 -0.29
CA GLN A 229 14.79 -12.17 0.73
C GLN A 229 14.10 -10.82 0.93
N PRO A 230 14.11 -10.26 2.16
CA PRO A 230 13.61 -8.93 2.43
C PRO A 230 14.31 -7.86 1.58
N LYS A 231 13.52 -7.05 0.88
CA LYS A 231 13.99 -5.93 0.03
C LYS A 231 13.62 -4.60 0.69
N PRO A 232 14.36 -3.50 0.41
CA PRO A 232 13.98 -2.16 0.87
C PRO A 232 12.53 -1.85 0.51
N TRP A 233 11.75 -1.41 1.50
CA TRP A 233 10.39 -0.95 1.28
C TRP A 233 10.42 0.50 0.79
N ARG A 234 9.68 0.78 -0.28
CA ARG A 234 9.54 2.15 -0.82
C ARG A 234 8.32 2.82 -0.17
N GLY A 235 8.48 3.27 1.07
CA GLY A 235 7.53 4.16 1.74
C GLY A 235 7.69 5.63 1.32
N LEU A 236 6.71 6.46 1.66
CA LEU A 236 6.78 7.91 1.52
C LEU A 236 7.54 8.58 2.66
N HIS A 237 7.51 7.99 3.87
CA HIS A 237 8.27 8.54 4.97
C HIS A 237 9.78 8.45 4.71
N ARG A 238 10.45 9.59 4.51
CA ARG A 238 11.87 9.63 4.10
C ARG A 238 12.80 8.93 5.09
N ASP A 239 12.49 8.94 6.38
CA ASP A 239 13.31 8.28 7.41
C ASP A 239 12.85 6.85 7.73
N LEU A 240 11.77 6.37 7.12
CA LEU A 240 11.32 4.99 7.30
C LEU A 240 12.18 4.08 6.41
N ARG A 241 13.29 3.61 6.98
CA ARG A 241 14.23 2.69 6.34
C ARG A 241 13.98 1.28 6.85
N ILE A 242 13.01 0.60 6.25
CA ILE A 242 12.69 -0.80 6.55
C ILE A 242 12.89 -1.68 5.31
N ALA A 243 13.06 -2.97 5.53
CA ALA A 243 12.92 -3.99 4.52
C ALA A 243 11.89 -5.04 4.94
N LEU A 244 11.19 -5.59 3.96
CA LEU A 244 10.25 -6.70 4.16
C LEU A 244 10.26 -7.62 2.93
N PRO A 245 9.80 -8.87 3.07
CA PRO A 245 9.67 -9.79 1.93
C PRO A 245 8.79 -9.19 0.84
N GLN A 246 9.32 -9.15 -0.38
CA GLN A 246 8.60 -8.64 -1.56
C GLN A 246 8.72 -9.63 -2.73
N PRO A 247 8.29 -10.91 -2.57
CA PRO A 247 8.26 -11.86 -3.66
C PRO A 247 7.22 -11.42 -4.70
N ASP A 248 7.62 -11.30 -5.97
CA ASP A 248 6.72 -10.96 -7.06
C ASP A 248 6.25 -12.23 -7.76
N LEU A 249 4.99 -12.62 -7.53
CA LEU A 249 4.44 -13.85 -8.10
C LEU A 249 3.98 -13.71 -9.55
N ARG A 250 4.07 -12.52 -10.16
CA ARG A 250 3.57 -12.32 -11.53
C ARG A 250 4.23 -13.26 -12.53
N THR A 251 5.55 -13.43 -12.45
CA THR A 251 6.31 -14.25 -13.39
C THR A 251 5.93 -15.74 -13.31
N ALA A 252 5.64 -16.24 -12.12
CA ALA A 252 5.26 -17.64 -11.90
C ALA A 252 3.76 -17.90 -12.15
N LEU A 253 2.87 -16.96 -11.77
CA LEU A 253 1.42 -17.12 -11.89
C LEU A 253 0.90 -16.80 -13.29
N ALA A 254 1.40 -15.77 -13.96
CA ALA A 254 0.82 -15.31 -15.22
C ALA A 254 0.71 -16.43 -16.30
N PRO A 255 1.73 -17.27 -16.52
CA PRO A 255 1.63 -18.38 -17.48
C PRO A 255 0.53 -19.38 -17.13
N LEU A 256 0.42 -19.78 -15.87
CA LEU A 256 -0.63 -20.71 -15.39
C LEU A 256 -2.03 -20.12 -15.64
N LEU A 257 -2.17 -18.83 -15.34
CA LEU A 257 -3.43 -18.13 -15.57
C LEU A 257 -3.74 -17.98 -17.06
N ASP A 258 -2.73 -17.87 -17.93
CA ASP A 258 -2.87 -17.71 -19.39
C ASP A 258 -3.40 -19.01 -19.99
N GLU A 259 -2.83 -20.15 -19.59
CA GLU A 259 -3.30 -21.48 -19.97
C GLU A 259 -4.76 -21.72 -19.56
N MET A 260 -5.11 -21.36 -18.32
CA MET A 260 -6.49 -21.45 -17.82
C MET A 260 -7.50 -20.64 -18.67
N ALA A 261 -7.06 -19.52 -19.27
CA ALA A 261 -7.93 -18.72 -20.12
C ALA A 261 -7.91 -19.14 -21.60
N ALA A 262 -6.80 -19.69 -22.10
CA ALA A 262 -6.75 -20.23 -23.45
C ALA A 262 -7.71 -21.43 -23.65
N GLY A 263 -7.99 -22.19 -22.59
CA GLY A 263 -9.01 -23.23 -22.57
C GLY A 263 -10.45 -22.79 -22.88
N VAL A 264 -10.70 -21.48 -23.09
CA VAL A 264 -12.00 -20.94 -23.58
C VAL A 264 -12.22 -21.25 -25.07
N GLY A 265 -11.17 -21.36 -25.88
CA GLY A 265 -11.28 -21.34 -27.35
C GLY A 265 -11.61 -22.66 -28.06
N ASN A 266 -11.64 -23.80 -27.35
CA ASN A 266 -11.73 -25.13 -27.97
C ASN A 266 -13.01 -25.93 -27.59
N MET A 267 -14.03 -25.30 -27.01
CA MET A 267 -15.30 -25.96 -26.66
C MET A 267 -16.52 -25.43 -27.45
N ASP A 268 -16.32 -24.99 -28.69
CA ASP A 268 -17.41 -24.58 -29.61
C ASP A 268 -17.38 -25.30 -30.97
N VAL A 269 -16.74 -26.47 -31.05
CA VAL A 269 -16.96 -27.40 -32.17
C VAL A 269 -16.88 -28.82 -31.62
N LEU A 270 -18.03 -29.42 -31.30
CA LEU A 270 -18.37 -30.83 -31.51
C LEU A 270 -19.86 -31.05 -31.25
#